data_AF-A0A7J4KNJ1-F1
#
_entry.id   AF-A0A7J4KNJ1-F1
#
_cell.length_a   1.000
_cell.length_b   1.000
_cell.length_c   1.000
_cell.angle_alpha   90.00
_cell.angle_beta   90.00
_cell.angle_gamma   90.00
#
_symmetry.space_group_name_H-M   'P 1'
#
loop_
_entity.id
_entity.type
_entity.pdbx_description
1 polymer ?
#
loop_
_entity_poly.entity_id
_entity_poly.type
_entity_poly.pdbx_seq_one_letter_code
_entity_poly.pdbx_strand_id
1 'polypeptide(L)'
;NKAFGRLALISNGWAHRIVRTAGDTYEDNYGILRYTSENAYFLNQIYNYEIGGIVLNQTEGAVFIIKPEFSAVYNASTRIANLSLTCIDLVPNDEKTSISGYGTYPVRTEYISMTNTTITSVKTFAVVTPFSSIWYTFLNSTLSDANLVKNTDYTITKTSNQVTITFNSPPLTSANLYLRKIQIAAQITPGWSD
;
A
#
# COMPACT_ATOMS: atom_id res chain seq x y z
N ASN A 1 6.99 -31.23 -10.30
CA ASN A 1 5.82 -30.80 -9.52
C ASN A 1 5.49 -29.37 -9.88
N LYS A 2 4.32 -29.10 -10.47
CA LYS A 2 3.82 -27.72 -10.60
C LYS A 2 3.06 -27.41 -9.31
N ALA A 3 3.34 -26.27 -8.68
CA ALA A 3 2.61 -25.84 -7.50
C ALA A 3 1.19 -25.43 -7.90
N PHE A 4 0.17 -25.89 -7.16
CA PHE A 4 -1.17 -25.35 -7.29
C PHE A 4 -1.20 -23.98 -6.61
N GLY A 5 -1.92 -23.04 -7.19
CA GLY A 5 -2.18 -21.77 -6.52
C GLY A 5 -3.36 -21.05 -7.12
N ARG A 6 -3.71 -19.94 -6.49
CA ARG A 6 -4.78 -19.04 -6.87
C ARG A 6 -4.21 -17.65 -7.09
N LEU A 7 -4.55 -17.04 -8.21
CA LEU A 7 -4.30 -15.63 -8.51
C LEU A 7 -5.64 -14.88 -8.47
N ALA A 8 -5.70 -13.74 -7.81
CA ALA A 8 -6.91 -12.94 -7.68
C ALA A 8 -6.62 -11.44 -7.70
N LEU A 9 -7.37 -10.71 -8.53
CA LEU A 9 -7.56 -9.27 -8.44
C LEU A 9 -8.62 -9.00 -7.37
N ILE A 10 -8.26 -8.24 -6.34
CA ILE A 10 -9.12 -7.94 -5.20
C ILE A 10 -9.38 -6.44 -5.21
N SER A 11 -10.62 -6.05 -5.47
CA SER A 11 -11.06 -4.65 -5.32
C SER A 11 -11.02 -4.25 -3.85
N ASN A 12 -10.63 -3.00 -3.57
CA ASN A 12 -10.59 -2.43 -2.22
C ASN A 12 -9.72 -3.24 -1.23
N GLY A 13 -8.62 -3.84 -1.70
CA GLY A 13 -7.72 -4.62 -0.85
C GLY A 13 -6.78 -3.76 0.00
N TRP A 14 -6.62 -2.49 -0.37
CA TRP A 14 -5.83 -1.50 0.36
C TRP A 14 -6.55 -0.15 0.32
N ALA A 15 -6.48 0.61 1.41
CA ALA A 15 -7.04 1.96 1.44
C ALA A 15 -6.16 2.91 2.24
N HIS A 16 -6.32 4.20 1.97
CA HIS A 16 -5.82 5.24 2.87
C HIS A 16 -6.94 6.13 3.36
N ARG A 17 -6.74 6.72 4.54
CA ARG A 17 -7.59 7.77 5.08
C ARG A 17 -6.73 8.89 5.64
N ILE A 18 -6.94 10.11 5.15
CA ILE A 18 -6.19 11.30 5.53
C ILE A 18 -7.15 12.31 6.14
N VAL A 19 -6.79 12.84 7.30
CA VAL A 19 -7.58 13.89 7.96
C VAL A 19 -6.70 15.12 8.10
N ARG A 20 -7.19 16.27 7.64
CA ARG A 20 -6.52 17.56 7.81
C ARG A 20 -6.79 18.12 9.20
N THR A 21 -5.95 19.06 9.64
CA THR A 21 -6.17 19.81 10.89
C THR A 21 -7.52 20.54 10.89
N ALA A 22 -7.99 20.98 9.71
CA ALA A 22 -9.29 21.64 9.54
C ALA A 22 -10.50 20.69 9.63
N GLY A 23 -10.29 19.37 9.61
CA GLY A 23 -11.35 18.36 9.70
C GLY A 23 -11.71 17.67 8.38
N ASP A 24 -11.27 18.19 7.23
CA ASP A 24 -11.49 17.55 5.93
C ASP A 24 -10.90 16.13 5.92
N THR A 25 -11.64 15.19 5.31
CA THR A 25 -11.21 13.79 5.15
C THR A 25 -11.07 13.43 3.67
N TYR A 26 -9.96 12.80 3.33
CA TYR A 26 -9.68 12.22 2.01
C TYR A 26 -9.51 10.72 2.19
N GLU A 27 -10.27 9.93 1.45
CA GLU A 27 -10.25 8.47 1.54
C GLU A 27 -10.37 7.87 0.14
N ASP A 28 -9.46 6.97 -0.18
CA ASP A 28 -9.47 6.20 -1.42
C ASP A 28 -9.22 4.73 -1.13
N ASN A 29 -9.89 3.88 -1.93
CA ASN A 29 -9.66 2.44 -1.98
C ASN A 29 -8.92 2.07 -3.26
N TYR A 30 -8.15 0.98 -3.18
CA TYR A 30 -7.25 0.52 -4.23
C TYR A 30 -7.40 -0.98 -4.43
N GLY A 31 -7.44 -1.38 -5.70
CA GLY A 31 -7.34 -2.79 -6.05
C GLY A 31 -5.92 -3.33 -5.89
N ILE A 32 -5.83 -4.59 -5.49
CA ILE A 32 -4.57 -5.32 -5.29
C ILE A 32 -4.55 -6.62 -6.10
N LEU A 33 -3.37 -7.19 -6.29
CA LEU A 33 -3.19 -8.53 -6.86
C LEU A 33 -2.68 -9.47 -5.78
N ARG A 34 -3.35 -10.60 -5.59
CA ARG A 34 -2.96 -11.64 -4.63
C ARG A 34 -2.67 -12.94 -5.34
N TYR A 35 -1.52 -13.52 -5.06
CA TYR A 35 -1.24 -14.92 -5.31
C TYR A 35 -1.20 -15.69 -4.00
N THR A 36 -1.88 -16.85 -3.96
CA THR A 36 -1.88 -17.79 -2.84
C THR A 36 -1.42 -19.14 -3.35
N SER A 37 -0.35 -19.71 -2.79
CA SER A 37 0.02 -21.10 -3.08
C SER A 37 -0.79 -22.07 -2.23
N GLU A 38 -1.08 -23.26 -2.77
CA GLU A 38 -1.66 -24.39 -2.04
C GLU A 38 -0.75 -25.61 -2.18
N ASN A 39 0.36 -25.58 -1.45
CA ASN A 39 1.38 -26.61 -1.50
C ASN A 39 1.02 -27.77 -0.56
N ALA A 40 1.08 -29.00 -1.04
CA ALA A 40 0.83 -30.19 -0.21
C ALA A 40 2.03 -30.55 0.71
N TYR A 41 3.25 -30.20 0.30
CA TYR A 41 4.49 -30.63 0.96
C TYR A 41 5.44 -29.47 1.32
N PHE A 42 5.05 -28.23 1.03
CA PHE A 42 5.82 -27.02 1.33
C PHE A 42 4.93 -25.99 2.04
N LEU A 43 5.55 -24.99 2.65
CA LEU A 43 4.82 -23.89 3.27
C LEU A 43 3.97 -23.14 2.24
N ASN A 44 2.77 -22.74 2.66
CA ASN A 44 1.93 -21.86 1.87
C ASN A 44 2.45 -20.42 1.95
N GLN A 45 2.61 -19.80 0.80
CA GLN A 45 3.04 -18.43 0.62
C GLN A 45 1.90 -17.61 0.01
N ILE A 46 1.73 -16.40 0.51
CA ILE A 46 0.80 -15.42 -0.06
C ILE A 46 1.61 -14.21 -0.49
N TYR A 47 1.54 -13.86 -1.77
CA TYR A 47 2.14 -12.64 -2.32
C TYR A 47 1.01 -11.64 -2.57
N ASN A 48 1.12 -10.44 -1.99
CA ASN A 48 0.18 -9.35 -2.22
C ASN A 48 0.92 -8.18 -2.83
N TYR A 49 0.53 -7.82 -4.04
CA TYR A 49 0.92 -6.56 -4.65
C TYR A 49 0.01 -5.46 -4.12
N GLU A 50 0.54 -4.59 -3.24
CA GLU A 50 -0.19 -3.48 -2.65
C GLU A 50 0.50 -2.18 -3.03
N ILE A 51 -0.19 -1.31 -3.78
CA ILE A 51 0.24 0.06 -4.12
C ILE A 51 1.72 0.19 -4.52
N GLY A 52 2.17 -0.69 -5.42
CA GLY A 52 3.54 -0.70 -5.94
C GLY A 52 4.56 -1.49 -5.12
N GLY A 53 4.20 -1.93 -3.90
CA GLY A 53 4.98 -2.86 -3.10
C GLY A 53 4.53 -4.30 -3.28
N ILE A 54 5.37 -5.25 -2.88
CA ILE A 54 5.01 -6.67 -2.79
C ILE A 54 5.26 -7.16 -1.36
N VAL A 55 4.19 -7.65 -0.75
CA VAL A 55 4.18 -8.30 0.56
C VAL A 55 4.23 -9.80 0.38
N LEU A 56 5.24 -10.45 0.95
CA LEU A 56 5.27 -11.89 1.15
C LEU A 56 4.75 -12.19 2.56
N ASN A 57 3.74 -13.05 2.66
CA ASN A 57 3.21 -13.53 3.92
C ASN A 57 3.31 -15.07 3.99
N GLN A 58 3.85 -15.57 5.10
CA GLN A 58 4.03 -16.98 5.42
C GLN A 58 3.70 -17.22 6.89
N THR A 59 3.79 -18.47 7.35
CA THR A 59 3.48 -18.86 8.75
C THR A 59 4.24 -18.03 9.78
N GLU A 60 5.48 -17.64 9.49
CA GLU A 60 6.35 -16.89 10.41
C GLU A 60 6.10 -15.37 10.41
N GLY A 61 5.27 -14.88 9.49
CA GLY A 61 4.91 -13.47 9.38
C GLY A 61 4.94 -12.93 7.95
N ALA A 62 4.90 -11.60 7.85
CA ALA A 62 4.92 -10.88 6.59
C ALA A 62 6.17 -10.01 6.45
N VAL A 63 6.60 -9.76 5.21
CA VAL A 63 7.71 -8.86 4.86
C VAL A 63 7.47 -8.18 3.52
N PHE A 64 7.98 -6.96 3.35
CA PHE A 64 8.09 -6.35 2.02
C PHE A 64 9.30 -6.93 1.27
N ILE A 65 9.04 -7.65 0.17
CA ILE A 65 10.10 -8.04 -0.76
C ILE A 65 10.40 -6.93 -1.76
N ILE A 66 9.38 -6.12 -2.07
CA ILE A 66 9.49 -4.85 -2.78
C ILE A 66 8.75 -3.82 -1.94
N LYS A 67 9.43 -2.73 -1.58
CA LYS A 67 8.81 -1.64 -0.81
C LYS A 67 7.95 -0.78 -1.74
N PRO A 68 6.79 -0.30 -1.27
CA PRO A 68 6.00 0.68 -2.00
C PRO A 68 6.75 2.02 -2.06
N GLU A 69 6.42 2.85 -3.05
CA GLU A 69 7.06 4.16 -3.23
C GLU A 69 6.46 5.17 -2.25
N PHE A 70 7.06 5.24 -1.07
CA PHE A 70 6.76 6.21 -0.03
C PHE A 70 8.06 6.89 0.42
N SER A 71 8.02 8.21 0.60
CA SER A 71 9.17 8.97 1.06
C SER A 71 8.73 10.13 1.96
N ALA A 72 9.66 10.59 2.79
CA ALA A 72 9.48 11.76 3.63
C ALA A 72 10.73 12.64 3.55
N VAL A 73 10.51 13.95 3.55
CA VAL A 73 11.54 14.97 3.62
C VAL A 73 11.14 15.97 4.70
N TYR A 74 12.01 16.14 5.69
CA TYR A 74 11.81 17.11 6.77
C TYR A 74 12.72 18.31 6.60
N ASN A 75 12.15 19.51 6.70
CA ASN A 75 12.92 20.75 6.76
C ASN A 75 12.96 21.26 8.21
N ALA A 76 14.13 21.16 8.85
CA ALA A 76 14.30 21.55 10.25
C ALA A 76 14.13 23.06 10.50
N SER A 77 14.46 23.91 9.51
CA SER A 77 14.34 25.37 9.64
C SER A 77 12.88 25.84 9.64
N THR A 78 12.04 25.24 8.78
CA THR A 78 10.62 25.58 8.70
C THR A 78 9.73 24.68 9.57
N ARG A 79 10.29 23.56 10.06
CA ARG A 79 9.59 22.48 10.74
C ARG A 79 8.44 21.90 9.93
N ILE A 80 8.63 21.81 8.61
CA ILE A 80 7.64 21.26 7.68
C ILE A 80 8.08 19.86 7.25
N ALA A 81 7.18 18.89 7.38
CA ALA A 81 7.34 17.55 6.85
C ALA A 81 6.59 17.43 5.52
N ASN A 82 7.28 17.00 4.46
CA ASN A 82 6.71 16.74 3.15
C ASN A 82 6.80 15.24 2.88
N LEU A 83 5.66 14.59 2.71
CA LEU A 83 5.54 13.16 2.45
C LEU A 83 5.05 12.95 1.01
N SER A 84 5.54 11.91 0.35
CA SER A 84 5.09 11.54 -0.98
C SER A 84 4.71 10.07 -1.00
N LEU A 85 3.59 9.73 -1.62
CA LEU A 85 3.10 8.37 -1.79
C LEU A 85 2.59 8.18 -3.21
N THR A 86 3.11 7.16 -3.90
CA THR A 86 2.51 6.68 -5.14
C THR A 86 1.63 5.47 -4.85
N CYS A 87 0.37 5.54 -5.25
CA CYS A 87 -0.58 4.46 -5.14
C CYS A 87 -0.93 3.93 -6.53
N ILE A 88 -0.62 2.66 -6.78
CA ILE A 88 -1.06 1.94 -7.97
C ILE A 88 -2.39 1.25 -7.65
N ASP A 89 -3.43 1.60 -8.39
CA ASP A 89 -4.79 1.09 -8.28
C ASP A 89 -5.06 0.10 -9.41
N LEU A 90 -5.19 -1.19 -9.09
CA LEU A 90 -5.54 -2.22 -10.06
C LEU A 90 -7.05 -2.32 -10.24
N VAL A 91 -7.57 -1.82 -11.34
CA VAL A 91 -9.00 -1.84 -11.67
C VAL A 91 -9.29 -3.08 -12.53
N PRO A 92 -10.17 -4.00 -12.11
CA PRO A 92 -10.54 -5.14 -12.95
C PRO A 92 -11.26 -4.67 -14.22
N ASN A 93 -10.85 -5.17 -15.40
CA ASN A 93 -11.49 -4.82 -16.67
C ASN A 93 -12.60 -5.80 -17.12
N ASP A 94 -12.75 -6.95 -16.45
CA ASP A 94 -13.62 -8.06 -16.87
C ASP A 94 -14.11 -8.93 -15.69
N GLU A 95 -15.08 -9.82 -15.94
CA GLU A 95 -15.71 -10.71 -14.95
C GLU A 95 -14.73 -11.70 -14.27
N LYS A 96 -13.61 -12.05 -14.93
CA LYS A 96 -12.63 -13.01 -14.38
C LYS A 96 -11.57 -12.33 -13.54
N THR A 97 -11.90 -12.11 -12.28
CA THR A 97 -11.01 -11.54 -11.27
C THR A 97 -10.20 -12.58 -10.51
N SER A 98 -10.42 -13.89 -10.71
CA SER A 98 -9.57 -14.91 -10.11
C SER A 98 -9.47 -16.19 -10.92
N ILE A 99 -8.35 -16.90 -10.78
CA ILE A 99 -8.09 -18.21 -11.37
C ILE A 99 -7.28 -19.07 -10.40
N SER A 100 -7.53 -20.38 -10.40
CA SER A 100 -6.71 -21.36 -9.69
C SER A 100 -6.21 -22.43 -10.65
N GLY A 101 -5.02 -22.97 -10.39
CA GLY A 101 -4.47 -24.04 -11.21
C GLY A 101 -2.97 -24.24 -11.03
N TYR A 102 -2.42 -25.05 -11.94
CA TYR A 102 -0.99 -25.40 -11.99
C TYR A 102 -0.23 -24.63 -13.07
N GLY A 103 -0.92 -23.77 -13.82
CA GLY A 103 -0.39 -23.07 -15.00
C GLY A 103 0.22 -21.71 -14.68
N THR A 104 0.84 -21.12 -15.69
CA THR A 104 1.19 -19.70 -15.71
C THR A 104 0.03 -18.94 -16.32
N TYR A 105 -0.42 -17.89 -15.63
CA TYR A 105 -1.53 -17.05 -16.07
C TYR A 105 -1.03 -15.61 -16.20
N PRO A 106 -0.99 -15.04 -17.43
CA PRO A 106 -0.58 -13.66 -17.60
C PRO A 106 -1.62 -12.71 -17.01
N VAL A 107 -1.14 -11.63 -16.41
CA VAL A 107 -1.96 -10.47 -16.05
C VAL A 107 -1.76 -9.42 -17.13
N ARG A 108 -2.77 -9.17 -17.95
CA ARG A 108 -2.74 -8.08 -18.94
C ARG A 108 -3.04 -6.78 -18.23
N THR A 109 -2.28 -5.74 -18.55
CA THR A 109 -2.41 -4.42 -17.91
C THR A 109 -2.52 -3.32 -18.95
N GLU A 110 -3.40 -2.36 -18.71
CA GLU A 110 -3.56 -1.17 -19.53
C GLU A 110 -3.58 0.08 -18.63
N TYR A 111 -2.82 1.10 -19.01
CA TYR A 111 -2.83 2.38 -18.29
C TYR A 111 -4.16 3.09 -18.52
N ILE A 112 -4.81 3.54 -17.44
CA ILE A 112 -6.06 4.31 -17.50
C ILE A 112 -5.76 5.79 -17.31
N SER A 113 -5.19 6.15 -16.15
CA SER A 113 -5.06 7.54 -15.74
C SER A 113 -4.02 7.73 -14.65
N MET A 114 -3.62 8.99 -14.44
CA MET A 114 -2.80 9.42 -13.34
C MET A 114 -3.36 10.72 -12.78
N THR A 115 -3.54 10.76 -11.45
CA THR A 115 -4.00 11.95 -10.73
C THR A 115 -3.01 12.29 -9.62
N ASN A 116 -2.66 13.57 -9.52
CA ASN A 116 -1.82 14.08 -8.44
C ASN A 116 -2.65 14.97 -7.52
N THR A 117 -2.57 14.70 -6.21
CA THR A 117 -3.29 15.44 -5.18
C THR A 117 -2.31 15.91 -4.12
N THR A 118 -2.32 17.20 -3.81
CA THR A 118 -1.53 17.75 -2.69
C THR A 118 -2.46 18.06 -1.54
N ILE A 119 -2.18 17.50 -0.37
CA ILE A 119 -2.96 17.72 0.85
C ILE A 119 -2.05 18.40 1.86
N THR A 120 -2.39 19.62 2.25
CA THR A 120 -1.63 20.41 3.22
C THR A 120 -2.23 20.30 4.62
N SER A 121 -1.37 20.46 5.64
CA SER A 121 -1.77 20.44 7.05
C SER A 121 -2.50 19.14 7.43
N VAL A 122 -1.87 18.02 7.08
CA VAL A 122 -2.29 16.67 7.45
C VAL A 122 -2.12 16.48 8.95
N LYS A 123 -3.21 16.09 9.62
CA LYS A 123 -3.21 15.72 11.05
C LYS A 123 -2.97 14.23 11.20
N THR A 124 -3.71 13.41 10.45
CA THR A 124 -3.53 11.95 10.47
C THR A 124 -3.44 11.38 9.07
N PHE A 125 -2.57 10.41 8.88
CA PHE A 125 -2.50 9.56 7.69
C PHE A 125 -2.63 8.11 8.15
N ALA A 126 -3.69 7.45 7.70
CA ALA A 126 -3.96 6.06 8.00
C ALA A 126 -3.88 5.19 6.74
N VAL A 127 -3.31 4.00 6.91
CA VAL A 127 -3.23 2.94 5.90
C VAL A 127 -4.04 1.76 6.42
N VAL A 128 -5.01 1.30 5.63
CA VAL A 128 -5.88 0.17 5.96
C VAL A 128 -5.49 -1.03 5.09
N THR A 129 -5.02 -2.09 5.74
CA THR A 129 -4.47 -3.31 5.12
C THR A 129 -4.35 -4.41 6.18
N PRO A 130 -4.59 -5.69 5.83
CA PRO A 130 -4.32 -6.81 6.73
C PRO A 130 -2.83 -6.95 7.10
N PHE A 131 -1.92 -6.30 6.38
CA PHE A 131 -0.47 -6.34 6.65
C PHE A 131 0.01 -5.14 7.47
N SER A 132 -0.81 -4.67 8.40
CA SER A 132 -0.54 -3.51 9.26
C SER A 132 0.83 -3.54 9.97
N SER A 133 1.32 -4.73 10.36
CA SER A 133 2.59 -4.83 11.10
C SER A 133 3.82 -4.47 10.26
N ILE A 134 3.85 -4.82 8.98
CA ILE A 134 4.96 -4.45 8.09
C ILE A 134 4.85 -3.01 7.64
N TRP A 135 3.62 -2.53 7.39
CA TRP A 135 3.35 -1.13 7.08
C TRP A 135 3.75 -0.22 8.23
N TYR A 136 3.50 -0.62 9.48
CA TYR A 136 3.96 0.11 10.66
C TYR A 136 5.49 0.28 10.67
N THR A 137 6.21 -0.83 10.45
CA THR A 137 7.67 -0.83 10.48
C THR A 137 8.24 -0.01 9.33
N PHE A 138 7.68 -0.16 8.12
CA PHE A 138 8.08 0.58 6.93
C PHE A 138 7.82 2.09 7.05
N LEU A 139 6.63 2.49 7.48
CA LEU A 139 6.30 3.90 7.64
C LEU A 139 7.13 4.54 8.76
N ASN A 140 7.29 3.86 9.90
CA ASN A 140 8.08 4.38 11.00
C ASN A 140 9.56 4.54 10.64
N SER A 141 10.15 3.57 9.93
CA SER A 141 11.54 3.68 9.45
C SER A 141 11.68 4.83 8.46
N THR A 142 10.77 4.94 7.47
CA THR A 142 10.83 6.01 6.46
C THR A 142 10.76 7.41 7.10
N LEU A 143 9.92 7.61 8.11
CA LEU A 143 9.85 8.90 8.83
C LEU A 143 11.12 9.16 9.66
N SER A 144 11.61 8.14 10.36
CA SER A 144 12.84 8.25 11.15
C SER A 144 14.06 8.56 10.27
N ASP A 145 14.16 7.93 9.11
CA ASP A 145 15.25 8.14 8.14
C ASP A 145 15.20 9.57 7.56
N ALA A 146 14.01 10.19 7.55
CA ALA A 146 13.82 11.60 7.21
C ALA A 146 14.15 12.57 8.36
N ASN A 147 14.69 12.08 9.49
CA ASN A 147 14.99 12.83 10.71
C ASN A 147 13.76 13.36 11.47
N LEU A 148 12.58 12.78 11.25
CA LEU A 148 11.43 13.02 12.13
C LEU A 148 11.56 12.17 13.40
N VAL A 149 11.34 12.77 14.56
CA VAL A 149 11.50 12.13 15.86
C VAL A 149 10.15 11.58 16.34
N LYS A 150 10.07 10.26 16.48
CA LYS A 150 8.90 9.58 17.04
C LYS A 150 8.61 10.09 18.46
N ASN A 151 7.32 10.28 18.77
CA ASN A 151 6.78 10.88 20.00
C ASN A 151 7.07 12.37 20.18
N THR A 152 7.80 13.01 19.25
CA THR A 152 8.00 14.45 19.22
C THR A 152 7.31 15.03 18.00
N ASP A 153 7.74 14.69 16.80
CA ASP A 153 7.17 15.19 15.53
C ASP A 153 5.95 14.38 15.07
N TYR A 154 5.91 13.09 15.40
CA TYR A 154 4.78 12.22 15.06
C TYR A 154 4.61 11.10 16.08
N THR A 155 3.40 10.56 16.16
CA THR A 155 3.13 9.26 16.78
C THR A 155 2.62 8.29 15.73
N ILE A 156 2.86 6.99 15.93
CA ILE A 156 2.38 5.95 15.02
C ILE A 156 1.82 4.79 15.84
N THR A 157 0.60 4.40 15.52
CA THR A 157 -0.12 3.29 16.15
C THR A 157 -0.55 2.26 15.10
N LYS A 158 -0.84 1.04 15.52
CA LYS A 158 -1.40 0.00 14.66
C LYS A 158 -2.52 -0.76 15.37
N THR A 159 -3.50 -1.18 14.60
CA THR A 159 -4.45 -2.25 14.93
C THR A 159 -4.10 -3.49 14.10
N SER A 160 -4.96 -4.50 14.06
CA SER A 160 -4.78 -5.66 13.18
C SER A 160 -4.81 -5.30 11.69
N ASN A 161 -5.63 -4.31 11.30
CA ASN A 161 -5.91 -3.99 9.90
C ASN A 161 -5.58 -2.54 9.52
N GLN A 162 -4.97 -1.75 10.40
CA GLN A 162 -4.70 -0.35 10.15
C GLN A 162 -3.41 0.11 10.81
N VAL A 163 -2.71 1.01 10.15
CA VAL A 163 -1.62 1.82 10.71
C VAL A 163 -2.03 3.27 10.65
N THR A 164 -1.77 4.03 11.70
CA THR A 164 -2.10 5.46 11.72
C THR A 164 -0.93 6.27 12.23
N ILE A 165 -0.48 7.21 11.40
CA ILE A 165 0.45 8.26 11.76
C ILE A 165 -0.38 9.47 12.19
N THR A 166 -0.05 10.04 13.35
CA THR A 166 -0.55 11.33 13.78
C THR A 166 0.62 12.30 13.83
N PHE A 167 0.55 13.40 13.09
CA PHE A 167 1.58 14.44 13.09
C PHE A 167 1.33 15.40 14.26
N ASN A 168 2.35 15.62 15.07
CA ASN A 168 2.26 16.45 16.25
C ASN A 168 2.56 17.90 15.88
N SER A 169 1.60 18.78 16.14
CA SER A 169 1.71 20.22 15.92
C SER A 169 1.26 20.93 17.18
N PRO A 170 2.16 21.53 17.99
CA PRO A 170 3.63 21.56 17.84
C PRO A 170 4.31 20.19 18.07
N PRO A 171 5.59 19.99 17.65
CA PRO A 171 6.54 20.99 17.16
C PRO A 171 6.53 21.22 15.65
N LEU A 172 5.92 20.33 14.85
CA LEU A 172 5.80 20.57 13.41
C LEU A 172 4.93 21.80 13.15
N THR A 173 5.32 22.59 12.16
CA THR A 173 4.49 23.66 11.61
C THR A 173 3.40 23.08 10.71
N SER A 174 3.75 22.07 9.89
CA SER A 174 2.81 21.37 9.01
C SER A 174 3.39 20.03 8.56
N ALA A 175 2.51 19.08 8.31
CA ALA A 175 2.78 17.91 7.48
C ALA A 175 1.97 18.02 6.19
N ASN A 176 2.61 17.81 5.04
CA ASN A 176 1.98 17.85 3.73
C ASN A 176 2.15 16.48 3.06
N LEU A 177 1.14 16.04 2.32
CA LEU A 177 1.17 14.76 1.61
C LEU A 177 0.91 14.99 0.12
N TYR A 178 1.86 14.56 -0.70
CA TYR A 178 1.78 14.51 -2.15
C TYR A 178 1.37 13.08 -2.56
N LEU A 179 0.14 12.93 -3.01
CA LEU A 179 -0.41 11.67 -3.48
C LEU A 179 -0.35 11.61 -5.00
N ARG A 180 0.20 10.52 -5.53
CA ARG A 180 0.12 10.17 -6.95
C ARG A 180 -0.69 8.88 -7.09
N LYS A 181 -1.90 8.96 -7.62
CA LYS A 181 -2.73 7.80 -7.95
C LYS A 181 -2.53 7.43 -9.41
N ILE A 182 -2.14 6.19 -9.68
CA ILE A 182 -2.02 5.62 -11.03
C ILE A 182 -3.06 4.52 -11.15
N GLN A 183 -3.98 4.63 -12.09
CA GLN A 183 -4.99 3.61 -12.36
C GLN A 183 -4.55 2.72 -13.51
N ILE A 184 -4.56 1.42 -13.28
CA ILE A 184 -4.19 0.39 -14.25
C ILE A 184 -5.34 -0.60 -14.35
N ALA A 185 -5.93 -0.73 -15.54
CA ALA A 185 -6.84 -1.81 -15.84
C ALA A 185 -6.05 -3.13 -15.82
N ALA A 186 -6.57 -4.15 -15.13
CA ALA A 186 -5.93 -5.45 -15.01
C ALA A 186 -6.90 -6.59 -15.33
N GLN A 187 -6.41 -7.58 -16.08
CA GLN A 187 -7.13 -8.79 -16.45
C GLN A 187 -6.31 -10.04 -16.20
N ILE A 188 -6.93 -11.08 -15.64
CA ILE A 188 -6.32 -12.41 -15.59
C ILE A 188 -6.79 -13.21 -16.81
N THR A 189 -5.86 -13.57 -17.70
CA THR A 189 -6.17 -14.34 -18.92
C THR A 189 -5.83 -15.83 -18.74
N PRO A 190 -6.63 -16.78 -19.26
CA PRO A 190 -6.21 -18.17 -19.38
C PRO A 190 -4.97 -18.27 -20.27
N GLY A 191 -3.96 -19.05 -19.88
CA GLY A 191 -2.70 -19.19 -20.62
C GLY A 191 -2.77 -19.95 -21.96
N TRP A 192 -3.92 -19.93 -22.65
CA TRP A 192 -4.19 -20.59 -23.94
C TRP A 192 -4.79 -19.62 -24.98
N SER A 193 -4.52 -18.33 -24.90
CA SER A 193 -4.93 -17.35 -25.91
C SER A 193 -3.69 -16.87 -26.67
N ASP A 194 -3.29 -17.64 -27.68
CA ASP A 194 -2.57 -17.16 -28.85
C ASP A 194 -3.60 -16.76 -29.91
#